data_AF-A0A0G0SSU4-F1
#
_entry.id   AF-A0A0G0SSU4-F1
#
_cell.length_a   1.000
_cell.length_b   1.000
_cell.length_c   1.000
_cell.angle_alpha   90.00
_cell.angle_beta   90.00
_cell.angle_gamma   90.00
#
_symmetry.space_group_name_H-M   'P 1'
#
loop_
_entity.id
_entity.type
_entity.pdbx_description
1 polymer ?
#
loop_
_entity_poly.entity_id
_entity_poly.type
_entity_poly.pdbx_seq_one_letter_code
_entity_poly.pdbx_strand_id
1 'polypeptide(L)'
;MSKQKIIMVALRLAMGFIFLWAFIDKTFGLGFTTPTNKAWINGGSPTSGFLSSAVKGPFADFFHSLAGVTIVDWMFMAGLLFVGLTLIFNKYVKWGAVAGSIMLLLMYLALLWPANNPIIDDHIVYILVLMLIFFKKEN
;
A
#
# COMPACT_ATOMS: atom_id res chain seq x y z
N MET A 1 4.72 -29.43 7.11
CA MET A 1 5.29 -28.05 7.05
C MET A 1 5.27 -27.47 8.47
N SER A 2 6.30 -26.77 8.94
CA SER A 2 6.29 -26.22 10.31
C SER A 2 5.21 -25.14 10.46
N LYS A 3 4.65 -24.97 11.67
CA LYS A 3 3.63 -23.95 11.96
C LYS A 3 4.09 -22.54 11.55
N GLN A 4 5.36 -22.22 11.84
CA GLN A 4 5.97 -20.95 11.43
C GLN A 4 5.97 -20.74 9.91
N LYS A 5 6.30 -21.77 9.13
CA LYS A 5 6.30 -21.68 7.67
C LYS A 5 4.89 -21.51 7.10
N ILE A 6 3.88 -22.11 7.72
CA ILE A 6 2.47 -21.91 7.34
C ILE A 6 2.08 -20.44 7.56
N ILE A 7 2.37 -19.91 8.74
CA ILE A 7 2.07 -18.50 9.08
C ILE A 7 2.79 -17.54 8.14
N MET A 8 4.07 -17.79 7.82
CA MET A 8 4.82 -16.96 6.89
C MET A 8 4.22 -16.95 5.47
N VAL A 9 3.77 -18.11 4.98
CA VAL A 9 3.09 -18.18 3.69
C VAL A 9 1.76 -17.42 3.74
N ALA A 10 0.99 -17.58 4.82
CA ALA A 10 -0.27 -16.87 5.02
C ALA A 10 -0.06 -15.36 5.09
N LEU A 11 0.91 -14.87 5.85
CA LEU A 11 1.26 -13.45 5.93
C LEU A 11 1.65 -12.89 4.55
N ARG A 12 2.52 -13.59 3.81
CA ARG A 12 2.90 -13.15 2.46
C ARG A 12 1.70 -13.05 1.53
N LEU A 13 0.82 -14.04 1.54
CA LEU A 13 -0.38 -14.04 0.69
C LEU A 13 -1.38 -12.96 1.13
N ALA A 14 -1.57 -12.77 2.44
CA ALA A 14 -2.42 -11.71 2.98
C ALA A 14 -1.90 -10.33 2.59
N MET A 15 -0.59 -10.08 2.74
CA MET A 15 0.03 -8.83 2.28
C MET A 15 -0.16 -8.64 0.77
N GLY A 16 0.15 -9.66 -0.05
CA GLY A 16 -0.06 -9.56 -1.49
C GLY A 16 -1.51 -9.28 -1.87
N PHE A 17 -2.46 -9.90 -1.17
CA PHE A 17 -3.88 -9.69 -1.39
C PHE A 17 -4.32 -8.27 -1.01
N ILE A 18 -3.85 -7.71 0.11
CA ILE A 18 -4.17 -6.31 0.51
C ILE A 18 -3.80 -5.33 -0.61
N PHE A 19 -2.57 -5.43 -1.16
CA PHE A 19 -2.11 -4.54 -2.22
C PHE A 19 -2.86 -4.76 -3.54
N LEU A 20 -3.08 -6.01 -3.95
CA LEU A 20 -3.85 -6.31 -5.17
C LEU A 20 -5.31 -5.89 -5.03
N TRP A 21 -5.91 -6.08 -3.87
CA TRP A 21 -7.29 -5.68 -3.63
C TRP A 21 -7.46 -4.17 -3.74
N ALA A 22 -6.53 -3.41 -3.13
CA ALA A 22 -6.51 -1.96 -3.28
C ALA A 22 -6.37 -1.54 -4.76
N PHE A 23 -5.51 -2.22 -5.53
CA PHE A 23 -5.39 -1.99 -6.98
C PHE A 23 -6.70 -2.29 -7.71
N ILE A 24 -7.34 -3.43 -7.45
CA ILE A 24 -8.58 -3.86 -8.12
C ILE A 24 -9.71 -2.89 -7.80
N ASP A 25 -9.96 -2.59 -6.53
CA ASP A 25 -11.02 -1.67 -6.11
C ASP A 25 -10.79 -0.27 -6.69
N LYS A 26 -9.55 0.24 -6.69
CA LYS A 26 -9.23 1.55 -7.29
C LYS A 26 -9.36 1.55 -8.82
N THR A 27 -9.01 0.44 -9.47
CA THR A 27 -9.10 0.32 -10.93
C THR A 27 -10.55 0.33 -11.38
N PHE A 28 -11.40 -0.50 -10.77
CA PHE A 28 -12.77 -0.75 -11.25
C PHE A 28 -13.86 -0.01 -10.46
N GLY A 29 -13.54 0.52 -9.27
CA GLY A 29 -14.49 1.20 -8.39
C GLY A 29 -15.59 0.27 -7.89
N LEU A 30 -15.20 -0.82 -7.19
CA LEU A 30 -16.11 -1.84 -6.69
C LEU A 30 -16.93 -1.39 -5.48
N GLY A 31 -16.69 -0.18 -4.96
CA GLY A 31 -17.48 0.44 -3.90
C GLY A 31 -17.02 0.14 -2.47
N PHE A 32 -15.87 -0.52 -2.29
CA PHE A 32 -15.33 -0.76 -0.94
C PHE A 32 -14.67 0.49 -0.38
N THR A 33 -13.67 1.00 -1.09
CA THR A 33 -13.01 2.27 -0.78
C THR A 33 -13.16 3.27 -1.91
N THR A 34 -13.36 2.77 -3.14
CA THR A 34 -13.47 3.57 -4.35
C THR A 34 -14.88 3.43 -4.94
N PRO A 35 -15.71 4.49 -4.89
CA PRO A 35 -16.98 4.54 -5.61
C PRO A 35 -16.77 4.39 -7.12
N THR A 36 -17.74 3.81 -7.83
CA THR A 36 -17.64 3.53 -9.27
C THR A 36 -17.34 4.78 -10.12
N ASN A 37 -17.92 5.93 -9.78
CA ASN A 37 -17.65 7.19 -10.49
C ASN A 37 -16.25 7.77 -10.24
N LYS A 38 -15.51 7.24 -9.26
CA LYS A 38 -14.12 7.60 -8.95
C LYS A 38 -13.13 6.49 -9.34
N ALA A 39 -13.58 5.46 -10.05
CA ALA A 39 -12.72 4.40 -10.56
C ALA A 39 -11.63 4.97 -11.49
N TRP A 40 -10.44 4.38 -11.46
CA TRP A 40 -9.33 4.83 -12.28
C TRP A 40 -9.63 4.73 -13.79
N ILE A 41 -10.29 3.64 -14.21
CA ILE A 41 -10.72 3.47 -15.62
C ILE A 41 -11.76 4.50 -16.06
N ASN A 42 -12.45 5.15 -15.12
CA ASN A 42 -13.41 6.23 -15.37
C ASN A 42 -12.75 7.62 -15.27
N GLY A 43 -11.42 7.70 -15.24
CA GLY A 43 -10.67 8.95 -15.13
C GLY A 43 -10.52 9.49 -13.70
N GLY A 44 -10.93 8.72 -12.69
CA GLY A 44 -10.70 9.08 -11.28
C GLY A 44 -9.21 9.04 -10.91
N SER A 45 -8.80 9.88 -9.95
CA SER A 45 -7.45 9.88 -9.40
C SER A 45 -7.36 8.93 -8.18
N PRO A 46 -6.59 7.83 -8.25
CA PRO A 46 -6.47 6.85 -7.17
C PRO A 46 -5.90 7.39 -5.85
N THR A 47 -5.07 8.43 -5.91
CA THR A 47 -4.40 9.01 -4.74
C THR A 47 -5.04 10.30 -4.25
N SER A 48 -5.71 11.06 -5.12
CA SER A 48 -6.25 12.39 -4.79
C SER A 48 -7.09 12.40 -3.52
N GLY A 49 -8.03 11.47 -3.35
CA GLY A 49 -8.88 11.46 -2.16
C GLY A 49 -8.12 11.27 -0.84
N PHE A 50 -7.04 10.49 -0.85
CA PHE A 50 -6.17 10.35 0.31
C PHE A 50 -5.33 11.62 0.50
N LEU A 51 -4.66 12.06 -0.56
CA LEU A 51 -3.72 13.17 -0.52
C LEU A 51 -4.38 14.53 -0.27
N SER A 52 -5.66 14.72 -0.60
CA SER A 52 -6.36 16.00 -0.40
C SER A 52 -7.12 16.09 0.92
N SER A 53 -7.41 14.96 1.56
CA SER A 53 -8.42 14.93 2.63
C SER A 53 -8.02 14.13 3.86
N ALA A 54 -7.13 13.14 3.73
CA ALA A 54 -6.68 12.33 4.85
C ALA A 54 -5.36 12.83 5.47
N VAL A 55 -4.54 13.51 4.66
CA VAL A 55 -3.21 14.00 5.04
C VAL A 55 -3.28 15.01 6.19
N LYS A 56 -2.33 14.93 7.12
CA LYS A 56 -2.20 15.84 8.25
C LYS A 56 -0.77 15.88 8.78
N GLY A 57 -0.49 16.85 9.65
CA GLY A 57 0.82 17.01 10.29
C GLY A 57 1.76 17.95 9.53
N PRO A 58 3.06 17.97 9.87
CA PRO A 58 4.01 18.99 9.42
C PRO A 58 4.34 18.94 7.93
N PHE A 59 4.04 17.82 7.26
CA PHE A 59 4.29 17.62 5.84
C PHE A 59 3.03 17.76 4.99
N ALA A 60 1.92 18.26 5.54
CA ALA A 60 0.63 18.26 4.86
C ALA A 60 0.67 18.98 3.52
N ASP A 61 1.24 20.18 3.47
CA ASP A 61 1.33 20.97 2.23
C ASP A 61 2.11 20.24 1.11
N PHE A 62 3.18 19.52 1.48
CA PHE A 62 3.95 18.72 0.54
C PHE A 62 3.09 17.62 -0.07
N PHE A 63 2.39 16.82 0.75
CA PHE A 63 1.57 15.73 0.25
C PHE A 63 0.29 16.22 -0.46
N HIS A 64 -0.29 17.33 -0.02
CA HIS A 64 -1.40 17.99 -0.71
C HIS A 64 -0.98 18.46 -2.11
N SER A 65 0.26 18.93 -2.29
CA SER A 65 0.78 19.33 -3.61
C SER A 65 0.88 18.17 -4.61
N LEU A 66 0.90 16.93 -4.12
CA LEU A 66 0.93 15.71 -4.96
C LEU A 66 -0.48 15.23 -5.34
N ALA A 67 -1.54 15.78 -4.71
CA ALA A 67 -2.91 15.37 -4.96
C ALA A 67 -3.33 15.68 -6.40
N GLY A 68 -3.84 14.67 -7.11
CA GLY A 68 -4.29 14.82 -8.50
C GLY A 68 -3.17 14.89 -9.54
N VAL A 69 -1.91 14.73 -9.12
CA VAL A 69 -0.78 14.65 -10.05
C VAL A 69 -0.79 13.29 -10.74
N THR A 70 -1.00 13.28 -12.06
CA THR A 70 -1.17 12.05 -12.84
C THR A 70 0.00 11.08 -12.68
N ILE A 71 1.25 11.56 -12.67
CA ILE A 71 2.40 10.65 -12.50
C ILE A 71 2.40 9.95 -11.13
N VAL A 72 1.93 10.62 -10.08
CA VAL A 72 1.82 10.05 -8.74
C VAL A 72 0.78 8.94 -8.72
N ASP A 73 -0.36 9.15 -9.38
CA ASP A 73 -1.40 8.13 -9.54
C ASP A 73 -0.89 6.87 -10.25
N TRP A 74 -0.19 7.05 -11.38
CA TRP A 74 0.39 5.92 -12.12
C TRP A 74 1.46 5.19 -11.31
N MET A 75 2.36 5.90 -10.64
CA MET A 75 3.39 5.29 -9.79
C MET A 75 2.78 4.53 -8.62
N PHE A 76 1.74 5.08 -7.98
CA PHE A 76 1.04 4.42 -6.88
C PHE A 76 0.35 3.15 -7.36
N MET A 77 -0.40 3.21 -8.46
CA MET A 77 -1.10 2.05 -9.02
C MET A 77 -0.13 0.97 -9.51
N ALA A 78 0.94 1.36 -10.20
CA ALA A 78 1.99 0.43 -10.61
C ALA A 78 2.68 -0.22 -9.40
N GLY A 79 2.91 0.55 -8.34
CA GLY A 79 3.43 0.05 -7.07
C GLY A 79 2.50 -0.98 -6.41
N LEU A 80 1.20 -0.68 -6.31
CA LEU A 80 0.21 -1.61 -5.74
C LEU A 80 0.19 -2.94 -6.50
N LEU A 81 0.11 -2.86 -7.83
CA LEU A 81 0.13 -4.04 -8.69
C LEU A 81 1.44 -4.82 -8.54
N PHE A 82 2.59 -4.14 -8.61
CA PHE A 82 3.91 -4.76 -8.49
C PHE A 82 4.08 -5.50 -7.17
N VAL A 83 3.80 -4.84 -6.04
CA VAL A 83 3.91 -5.43 -4.71
C VAL A 83 2.96 -6.62 -4.59
N GLY A 84 1.71 -6.44 -5.00
CA GLY A 84 0.70 -7.48 -4.97
C GLY A 84 1.09 -8.74 -5.75
N LEU A 85 1.49 -8.60 -7.03
CA LEU A 85 1.85 -9.73 -7.88
C LEU A 85 3.12 -10.45 -7.39
N THR A 86 4.14 -9.70 -6.98
CA THR A 86 5.39 -10.29 -6.49
C THR A 86 5.17 -11.10 -5.21
N LEU A 87 4.34 -10.59 -4.31
CA LEU A 87 3.97 -11.28 -3.07
C LEU A 87 3.03 -12.45 -3.31
N ILE A 88 2.10 -12.43 -4.26
CA ILE A 88 1.24 -13.59 -4.57
C ILE A 88 2.02 -14.70 -5.27
N PHE A 89 2.70 -14.38 -6.37
CA PHE A 89 3.39 -15.37 -7.22
C PHE A 89 4.72 -15.87 -6.65
N ASN A 90 5.16 -15.35 -5.51
CA ASN A 90 6.44 -15.71 -4.87
C ASN A 90 7.67 -15.42 -5.75
N LYS A 91 7.55 -14.47 -6.68
CA LYS A 91 8.61 -14.08 -7.61
C LYS A 91 8.98 -12.63 -7.36
N TYR A 92 10.28 -12.32 -7.29
CA TYR A 92 10.79 -10.99 -6.96
C TYR A 92 10.28 -10.42 -5.61
N VAL A 93 9.92 -11.30 -4.67
CA VAL A 93 9.39 -10.95 -3.33
C VAL A 93 10.24 -9.92 -2.60
N LYS A 94 11.56 -9.96 -2.74
CA LYS A 94 12.46 -8.97 -2.13
C LYS A 94 12.15 -7.55 -2.61
N TRP A 95 12.04 -7.35 -3.92
CA TRP A 95 11.72 -6.07 -4.52
C TRP A 95 10.30 -5.62 -4.20
N GLY A 96 9.34 -6.55 -4.19
CA GLY A 96 7.99 -6.30 -3.73
C GLY A 96 7.93 -5.82 -2.28
N ALA A 97 8.67 -6.47 -1.38
CA ALA A 97 8.73 -6.07 0.03
C ALA A 97 9.35 -4.67 0.20
N VAL A 98 10.45 -4.36 -0.50
CA VAL A 98 11.08 -3.03 -0.45
C VAL A 98 10.13 -1.96 -0.98
N ALA A 99 9.54 -2.16 -2.15
CA ALA A 99 8.60 -1.21 -2.75
C ALA A 99 7.36 -0.99 -1.88
N GLY A 100 6.79 -2.06 -1.33
CA GLY A 100 5.64 -1.99 -0.44
C GLY A 100 5.96 -1.26 0.87
N SER A 101 7.13 -1.53 1.46
CA SER A 101 7.57 -0.83 2.67
C SER A 101 7.77 0.67 2.44
N ILE A 102 8.38 1.06 1.32
CA ILE A 102 8.56 2.48 0.97
C ILE A 102 7.21 3.16 0.77
N MET A 103 6.29 2.52 0.03
CA MET A 103 4.94 3.05 -0.19
C MET A 103 4.20 3.27 1.13
N LEU A 104 4.17 2.25 2.00
CA LEU A 104 3.51 2.34 3.31
C LEU A 104 4.17 3.39 4.21
N LEU A 105 5.50 3.53 4.15
CA LEU A 105 6.21 4.55 4.92
C LEU A 105 5.82 5.96 4.47
N LEU A 106 5.71 6.20 3.16
CA LEU A 106 5.24 7.48 2.63
C LEU A 106 3.80 7.77 3.06
N MET A 107 2.91 6.75 3.04
CA MET A 107 1.54 6.89 3.53
C MET A 107 1.47 7.18 5.03
N TYR A 108 2.33 6.53 5.83
CA TYR A 108 2.46 6.80 7.25
C TYR A 108 2.91 8.26 7.52
N LEU A 109 3.94 8.72 6.80
CA LEU A 109 4.44 10.09 6.93
C LEU A 109 3.39 11.14 6.55
N ALA A 110 2.53 10.82 5.59
CA ALA A 110 1.41 11.65 5.18
C ALA A 110 0.32 11.78 6.25
N LEU A 111 0.19 10.82 7.17
CA LEU A 111 -0.83 10.79 8.22
C LEU A 111 -0.29 11.19 9.61
N LEU A 112 0.95 11.68 9.69
CA LEU A 112 1.70 11.79 10.95
C LEU A 112 0.87 12.36 12.12
N TRP A 113 1.03 11.65 13.24
CA TRP A 113 0.12 11.49 14.39
C TRP A 113 -1.17 10.73 14.07
N PRO A 114 -1.10 9.39 13.83
CA PRO A 114 -2.27 8.56 13.55
C PRO A 114 -3.39 8.77 14.57
N ALA A 115 -4.65 8.63 14.11
CA ALA A 115 -5.82 9.04 14.88
C ALA A 115 -5.97 8.31 16.24
N ASN A 116 -5.50 7.06 16.32
CA ASN A 116 -5.71 6.18 17.47
C ASN A 116 -4.44 5.93 18.30
N ASN A 117 -3.27 6.25 17.77
CA ASN A 117 -1.99 6.03 18.42
C ASN A 117 -0.95 7.02 17.87
N PRO A 118 -0.11 7.63 18.73
CA PRO A 118 0.87 8.61 18.26
C PRO A 118 1.95 8.01 17.35
N ILE A 119 2.20 6.71 17.38
CA ILE A 119 3.34 6.11 16.69
C ILE A 119 2.93 4.95 15.80
N ILE A 120 2.09 4.04 16.27
CA ILE A 120 1.84 2.77 15.61
C ILE A 120 0.46 2.73 14.99
N ASP A 121 0.41 2.56 13.68
CA ASP A 121 -0.79 2.21 12.92
C ASP A 121 -0.57 0.94 12.09
N ASP A 122 -1.54 0.63 11.25
CA ASP A 122 -1.50 -0.49 10.31
C ASP A 122 -0.33 -0.40 9.33
N HIS A 123 0.03 0.80 8.84
CA HIS A 123 1.18 0.99 7.94
C HIS A 123 2.48 0.48 8.57
N ILE A 124 2.75 0.84 9.84
CA ILE A 124 3.94 0.38 10.55
C ILE A 124 3.94 -1.15 10.73
N VAL A 125 2.80 -1.73 11.13
CA VAL A 125 2.67 -3.19 11.27
C VAL A 125 2.94 -3.89 9.94
N TYR A 126 2.38 -3.38 8.85
CA TYR A 126 2.55 -3.93 7.50
C TYR A 126 4.00 -3.82 7.03
N ILE A 127 4.70 -2.72 7.30
CA ILE A 127 6.14 -2.57 7.03
C ILE A 127 6.94 -3.65 7.75
N LEU A 128 6.66 -3.89 9.05
CA LEU A 128 7.37 -4.93 9.81
C LEU A 128 7.14 -6.33 9.22
N VAL A 129 5.92 -6.64 8.77
CA VAL A 129 5.61 -7.91 8.09
C VAL A 129 6.36 -8.03 6.76
N LEU A 130 6.41 -6.97 5.96
CA LEU A 130 7.16 -6.97 4.70
C LEU A 130 8.66 -7.12 4.94
N MET A 131 9.23 -6.48 5.97
CA MET A 131 10.63 -6.64 6.35
C MET A 131 10.93 -8.07 6.82
N LEU A 132 10.02 -8.69 7.60
CA LEU A 132 10.14 -10.09 7.97
C LEU A 132 10.16 -11.01 6.74
N ILE A 133 9.28 -10.77 5.77
CA ILE A 133 9.23 -11.51 4.50
C ILE A 133 10.52 -11.30 3.70
N PHE A 134 11.04 -10.07 3.66
CA PHE A 134 12.29 -9.71 2.98
C PHE A 134 13.47 -10.53 3.54
N PHE A 135 13.72 -10.46 4.85
CA PHE A 135 14.85 -11.16 5.48
C PHE A 135 14.69 -12.68 5.44
N LYS A 136 13.46 -13.21 5.50
CA LYS A 136 13.28 -14.66 5.41
C LYS A 136 13.57 -15.21 4.02
N LYS A 137 13.47 -14.40 2.96
CA LYS A 137 13.88 -14.82 1.61
C LYS A 137 15.39 -15.01 1.49
N GLU A 138 16.18 -14.46 2.41
CA GLU A 138 17.65 -14.55 2.42
C GLU A 138 18.17 -15.79 3.16
N ASN A 139 17.33 -16.42 3.98
CA ASN A 139 17.66 -17.58 4.82
C ASN A 139 16.90 -18.84 4.43
#